data_AF-A0A962MLF8-F1
#
_entry.id   AF-A0A962MLF8-F1
#
_cell.length_a   1.000
_cell.length_b   1.000
_cell.length_c   1.000
_cell.angle_alpha   90.00
_cell.angle_beta   90.00
_cell.angle_gamma   90.00
#
_symmetry.space_group_name_H-M   'P 1'
#
loop_
_entity.id
_entity.type
_entity.pdbx_description
1 polymer ?
#
loop_
_entity_poly.entity_id
_entity_poly.type
_entity_poly.pdbx_seq_one_letter_code
_entity_poly.pdbx_strand_id
1 'polypeptide(L)'
;LISLTATGVIGVLVTSCLLPFGWHTPTLTDLLWMTAMGMIAASGHFLITKSLQHAPAAQLAPLSYSEIVMATLIGYVVFGDFPDRWTWLGMAVIVSSGIYISWRERQHLRKLA
;
A
#
# COMPACT_ATOMS: atom_id res chain seq x y z
N LEU A 1 8.39 -10.68 10.31
CA LEU A 1 8.01 -10.19 11.65
C LEU A 1 8.83 -8.97 12.07
N ILE A 2 10.17 -9.04 12.01
CA ILE A 2 11.08 -7.93 12.34
C ILE A 2 10.73 -6.64 11.59
N SER A 3 10.46 -6.72 10.28
CA SER A 3 10.06 -5.55 9.49
C SER A 3 8.76 -4.90 9.99
N LEU A 4 7.75 -5.70 10.35
CA LEU A 4 6.45 -5.21 10.83
C LEU A 4 6.61 -4.47 12.18
N THR A 5 7.35 -5.07 13.11
CA THR A 5 7.56 -4.48 14.43
C THR A 5 8.46 -3.25 14.36
N ALA A 6 9.47 -3.25 13.48
CA ALA A 6 10.34 -2.09 13.26
C ALA A 6 9.55 -0.88 12.75
N THR A 7 8.69 -1.06 11.73
CA THR A 7 7.87 0.04 11.20
C THR A 7 6.91 0.60 12.25
N GLY A 8 6.30 -0.27 13.07
CA GLY A 8 5.44 0.15 14.18
C GLY A 8 6.18 0.93 15.26
N VAL A 9 7.34 0.43 15.72
CA VAL A 9 8.16 1.09 16.75
C VAL A 9 8.66 2.45 16.25
N ILE A 10 9.15 2.52 15.02
CA ILE A 10 9.59 3.79 14.41
C ILE A 10 8.42 4.78 14.35
N GLY A 11 7.24 4.33 13.90
CA GLY A 11 6.03 5.16 13.87
C GLY A 11 5.69 5.72 15.24
N VAL A 12 5.66 4.87 16.28
CA VAL A 12 5.38 5.29 17.66
C VAL A 12 6.41 6.30 18.16
N LEU A 13 7.70 6.07 17.92
CA LEU A 13 8.76 6.99 18.35
C LEU A 13 8.65 8.36 17.67
N VAL A 14 8.44 8.37 16.35
CA VAL A 14 8.29 9.60 15.57
C VAL A 14 7.05 10.38 16.02
N THR A 15 5.89 9.71 16.13
CA THR A 15 4.66 10.36 16.58
C THR A 15 4.75 10.82 18.03
N SER A 16 5.41 10.06 18.91
CA SER A 16 5.60 10.43 20.32
C SER A 16 6.40 11.73 20.48
N CYS A 17 7.36 11.98 19.60
CA CYS A 17 8.14 13.22 19.59
C CYS A 17 7.27 14.43 19.17
N LEU A 18 6.21 14.20 18.39
CA LEU A 18 5.29 15.23 17.91
C LEU A 18 4.13 15.54 18.88
N LEU A 19 3.81 14.61 19.79
CA LEU A 19 2.74 14.77 20.80
C LEU A 19 2.78 16.10 21.58
N PRO A 20 3.92 16.59 22.10
CA PRO A 20 3.95 17.82 22.90
C PRO A 20 3.61 19.09 22.11
N PHE A 21 3.59 19.05 20.78
CA PHE A 21 3.35 20.22 19.94
C PHE A 21 1.87 20.39 19.50
N GLY A 22 0.98 19.44 19.82
CA GLY A 22 -0.40 19.48 19.30
C GLY A 22 -1.32 18.39 19.84
N TRP A 23 -1.20 18.00 21.11
CA TRP A 23 -2.02 16.95 21.71
C TRP A 23 -3.52 17.32 21.72
N HIS A 24 -4.32 16.52 21.03
CA HIS A 24 -5.77 16.46 21.19
C HIS A 24 -6.15 15.12 21.81
N THR A 25 -6.95 15.14 22.87
CA THR A 25 -7.44 13.92 23.53
C THR A 25 -8.40 13.18 22.58
N PRO A 26 -8.07 11.95 22.15
CA PRO A 26 -8.93 11.21 21.24
C PRO A 26 -10.26 10.84 21.91
N THR A 27 -11.35 10.94 21.16
CA THR A 27 -12.64 10.41 21.59
C THR A 27 -12.66 8.89 21.49
N LEU A 28 -13.66 8.23 22.08
CA LEU A 28 -13.82 6.78 21.98
C LEU A 28 -13.98 6.33 20.52
N THR A 29 -14.65 7.14 19.70
CA THR A 29 -14.82 6.92 18.27
C THR A 29 -13.48 6.97 17.53
N ASP A 30 -12.64 7.95 17.86
CA ASP A 30 -11.30 8.08 17.27
C ASP A 30 -10.44 6.87 17.61
N LEU A 31 -10.49 6.41 18.87
CA LEU A 31 -9.76 5.22 19.31
C LEU A 31 -10.20 3.95 18.56
N LEU A 32 -11.50 3.84 18.28
CA LEU A 32 -12.06 2.71 17.53
C LEU A 32 -11.60 2.74 16.07
N TRP A 33 -11.59 3.91 15.42
CA TRP A 33 -11.05 4.04 14.06
C TRP A 33 -9.54 3.78 14.00
N MET A 34 -8.77 4.31 14.96
CA MET A 34 -7.33 4.10 15.04
C MET A 34 -6.98 2.62 15.20
N THR A 35 -7.70 1.90 16.07
CA THR A 35 -7.48 0.47 16.27
C THR A 35 -7.91 -0.36 15.05
N ALA A 36 -9.05 -0.04 14.43
CA ALA A 36 -9.49 -0.69 13.20
C ALA A 36 -8.50 -0.51 12.05
N MET A 37 -8.06 0.74 11.80
CA MET A 37 -7.04 1.05 10.79
C MET A 37 -5.72 0.32 11.09
N GLY A 38 -5.28 0.32 12.35
CA GLY A 38 -4.07 -0.38 12.77
C GLY A 38 -4.13 -1.89 12.53
N MET A 39 -5.27 -2.53 12.83
CA MET A 39 -5.47 -3.95 12.55
C MET A 39 -5.44 -4.26 11.05
N ILE A 40 -6.18 -3.49 10.23
CA ILE A 40 -6.19 -3.68 8.77
C ILE A 40 -4.79 -3.50 8.19
N ALA A 41 -4.08 -2.44 8.59
CA ALA A 41 -2.73 -2.16 8.13
C ALA A 41 -1.73 -3.25 8.53
N ALA A 42 -1.80 -3.74 9.78
CA ALA A 42 -0.92 -4.80 10.28
C ALA A 42 -1.19 -6.13 9.55
N SER A 43 -2.47 -6.48 9.37
CA SER A 43 -2.87 -7.68 8.61
C SER A 43 -2.42 -7.61 7.15
N GLY A 44 -2.60 -6.47 6.49
CA GLY A 44 -2.14 -6.26 5.11
C GLY A 44 -0.64 -6.44 4.95
N HIS A 45 0.16 -5.76 5.80
CA HIS A 45 1.62 -5.92 5.79
C HIS A 45 2.07 -7.33 6.12
N PHE A 46 1.39 -8.01 7.04
CA PHE A 46 1.68 -9.40 7.35
C PHE A 46 1.45 -10.32 6.15
N LEU A 47 0.32 -10.15 5.44
CA LEU A 47 0.00 -10.91 4.24
C LEU A 47 1.01 -10.68 3.11
N ILE A 48 1.44 -9.43 2.88
CA ILE A 48 2.49 -9.10 1.89
C ILE A 48 3.82 -9.76 2.28
N THR A 49 4.20 -9.67 3.55
CA THR A 49 5.43 -10.32 4.04
C THR A 49 5.38 -11.83 3.82
N LYS A 50 4.21 -12.43 4.06
CA LYS A 50 3.97 -13.86 3.83
C LYS A 50 3.97 -14.21 2.34
N SER A 51 3.39 -13.40 1.47
CA SER A 51 3.36 -13.67 0.03
C SER A 51 4.77 -13.70 -0.56
N LEU A 52 5.65 -12.80 -0.12
CA LEU A 52 7.06 -12.77 -0.52
C LEU A 52 7.86 -14.01 -0.08
N GLN A 53 7.38 -14.78 0.90
CA GLN A 53 7.97 -16.06 1.28
C GLN A 53 7.56 -17.20 0.33
N HIS A 54 6.45 -17.05 -0.40
CA HIS A 54 5.88 -18.09 -1.27
C HIS A 54 6.09 -17.82 -2.75
N ALA A 55 6.24 -16.56 -3.16
CA ALA A 55 6.45 -16.17 -4.55
C ALA A 55 7.55 -15.10 -4.68
N PRO A 56 8.35 -15.12 -5.78
CA PRO A 56 9.33 -14.08 -6.06
C PRO A 56 8.67 -12.71 -6.20
N ALA A 57 9.37 -11.65 -5.75
CA ALA A 57 8.88 -10.27 -5.82
C ALA A 57 8.46 -9.84 -7.24
N ALA A 58 9.13 -10.34 -8.29
CA ALA A 58 8.79 -10.04 -9.68
C ALA A 58 7.38 -10.54 -10.08
N GLN A 59 6.94 -11.68 -9.52
CA GLN A 59 5.59 -12.19 -9.77
C GLN A 59 4.51 -11.43 -8.97
N LEU A 60 4.89 -10.87 -7.83
CA LEU A 60 4.00 -10.09 -6.97
C LEU A 60 3.90 -8.62 -7.42
N ALA A 61 4.87 -8.11 -8.20
CA ALA A 61 4.89 -6.72 -8.67
C ALA A 61 3.61 -6.30 -9.41
N PRO A 62 3.02 -7.10 -10.32
CA PRO A 62 1.75 -6.76 -10.97
C PRO A 62 0.58 -6.62 -9.98
N LEU A 63 0.56 -7.40 -8.90
CA LEU A 63 -0.47 -7.29 -7.86
C LEU A 63 -0.33 -5.98 -7.10
N SER A 64 0.90 -5.57 -6.75
CA SER A 64 1.15 -4.26 -6.14
C SER A 64 0.72 -3.09 -7.04
N TYR A 65 0.78 -3.23 -8.37
CA TYR A 65 0.26 -2.18 -9.26
C TYR A 65 -1.27 -2.14 -9.31
N SER A 66 -1.95 -3.27 -9.10
CA SER A 66 -3.42 -3.30 -9.01
C SER A 66 -3.95 -2.52 -7.80
N GLU A 67 -3.14 -2.32 -6.77
CA GLU A 67 -3.45 -1.49 -5.61
C GLU A 67 -3.78 -0.06 -6.02
N ILE A 68 -3.12 0.47 -7.06
CA ILE A 68 -3.39 1.83 -7.56
C ILE A 68 -4.82 1.93 -8.07
N VAL A 69 -5.29 0.92 -8.80
CA VAL A 69 -6.67 0.90 -9.31
C VAL A 69 -7.66 0.86 -8.16
N MET A 70 -7.42 0.03 -7.14
CA MET A 70 -8.28 -0.04 -5.96
C MET A 70 -8.25 1.24 -5.13
N ALA A 71 -7.08 1.84 -4.91
CA ALA A 71 -6.94 3.11 -4.20
C ALA A 71 -7.71 4.23 -4.91
N THR A 72 -7.63 4.28 -6.24
CA THR A 72 -8.36 5.26 -7.05
C THR A 72 -9.88 5.04 -6.97
N LEU A 73 -10.32 3.78 -7.04
CA LEU A 73 -11.74 3.43 -6.94
C LEU A 73 -12.31 3.76 -5.57
N ILE A 74 -11.62 3.37 -4.49
CA ILE A 74 -12.03 3.66 -3.11
C ILE A 74 -11.99 5.17 -2.87
N GLY A 75 -10.94 5.86 -3.35
CA GLY A 75 -10.81 7.31 -3.32
C GLY A 75 -12.06 8.01 -3.88
N TYR A 76 -12.47 7.60 -5.08
CA TYR A 76 -13.66 8.13 -5.73
C TYR A 76 -14.96 7.77 -5.00
N VAL A 77 -15.15 6.51 -4.60
CA VAL A 77 -16.40 6.05 -3.98
C VAL A 77 -16.60 6.63 -2.58
N VAL A 78 -15.54 6.73 -1.78
CA VAL A 78 -15.63 7.15 -0.37
C VAL A 78 -15.55 8.67 -0.23
N PHE A 79 -14.67 9.32 -1.00
CA PHE A 79 -14.39 10.74 -0.85
C PHE A 79 -14.96 11.61 -1.99
N GLY A 80 -15.42 11.01 -3.09
CA GLY A 80 -15.92 11.74 -4.26
C GLY A 80 -14.80 12.42 -5.07
N ASP A 81 -13.54 12.23 -4.68
CA ASP A 81 -12.39 12.87 -5.31
C ASP A 81 -12.03 12.15 -6.60
N PHE A 82 -12.41 12.75 -7.73
CA PHE A 82 -12.02 12.24 -9.03
C PHE A 82 -10.58 12.66 -9.36
N PRO A 83 -9.75 11.77 -9.93
CA PRO A 83 -8.37 12.10 -10.25
C PRO A 83 -8.27 13.29 -11.21
N ASP A 84 -7.38 14.24 -10.90
CA ASP A 84 -7.09 15.37 -11.76
C ASP A 84 -6.22 14.97 -12.96
N ARG A 85 -5.98 15.91 -13.89
CA ARG A 85 -5.23 15.61 -15.13
C ARG A 85 -3.81 15.09 -14.85
N TRP A 86 -3.17 15.56 -13.79
CA TRP A 86 -1.83 15.12 -13.41
C TRP A 86 -1.84 13.72 -12.79
N THR A 87 -2.84 13.41 -11.98
CA THR A 87 -3.03 12.07 -11.41
C THR A 87 -3.29 11.05 -12.52
N TRP A 88 -4.10 11.40 -13.54
CA TRP A 88 -4.28 10.57 -14.73
C TRP A 88 -2.99 10.31 -15.49
N LEU A 89 -2.14 11.33 -15.65
CA LEU A 89 -0.84 11.18 -16.31
C LEU A 89 0.09 10.25 -15.52
N GLY A 90 0.17 10.42 -14.20
CA GLY A 90 0.92 9.53 -13.31
C GLY A 90 0.40 8.09 -13.36
N MET A 91 -0.92 7.90 -13.29
CA MET A 91 -1.55 6.58 -13.41
C MET A 91 -1.22 5.92 -14.76
N ALA A 92 -1.27 6.66 -15.87
CA ALA A 92 -0.92 6.12 -17.19
C ALA A 92 0.54 5.65 -17.26
N VAL A 93 1.47 6.39 -16.65
CA VAL A 93 2.89 5.97 -16.56
C VAL A 93 3.04 4.71 -15.72
N ILE A 94 2.38 4.61 -14.57
CA ILE A 94 2.51 3.42 -13.72
C ILE A 94 1.86 2.19 -14.38
N VAL A 95 0.66 2.34 -14.96
CA VAL A 95 -0.04 1.25 -15.66
C VAL A 95 0.77 0.77 -16.87
N SER A 96 1.30 1.68 -17.69
CA SER A 96 2.13 1.32 -18.85
C SER A 96 3.41 0.59 -18.45
N SER A 97 4.07 1.03 -17.37
CA SER A 97 5.24 0.34 -16.79
C SER A 97 4.88 -1.07 -16.30
N GLY A 98 3.75 -1.21 -15.59
CA GLY A 98 3.25 -2.50 -15.11
C GLY A 98 2.93 -3.48 -16.24
N ILE A 99 2.26 -3.01 -17.30
CA ILE A 99 1.99 -3.81 -18.51
C ILE A 99 3.29 -4.23 -19.18
N TYR A 100 4.26 -3.32 -19.32
CA TYR A 100 5.56 -3.60 -19.93
C TYR A 100 6.34 -4.68 -19.15
N ILE A 101 6.40 -4.57 -17.83
CA ILE A 101 7.07 -5.56 -16.96
C ILE A 101 6.37 -6.92 -17.10
N SER A 102 5.05 -6.96 -17.00
CA SER A 102 4.30 -8.21 -17.10
C SER A 102 4.45 -8.88 -18.48
N TRP A 103 4.52 -8.08 -19.55
CA TRP A 103 4.80 -8.57 -20.90
C TRP A 103 6.23 -9.10 -21.04
N ARG A 104 7.23 -8.38 -20.51
CA ARG A 104 8.64 -8.80 -20.50
C ARG A 104 8.83 -10.13 -19.77
N GLU A 105 8.21 -10.29 -18.61
CA GLU A 105 8.28 -11.52 -17.80
C GLU A 105 7.75 -12.73 -18.58
N ARG A 106 6.59 -12.58 -19.25
CA ARG A 106 5.99 -13.63 -20.10
C ARG A 106 6.89 -14.02 -21.27
N GLN A 107 7.59 -13.06 -21.86
CA GLN A 107 8.54 -13.33 -22.95
C GLN A 107 9.79 -14.07 -22.44
N HIS A 108 10.26 -13.76 -21.23
CA HIS A 108 11.41 -14.43 -20.64
C HIS A 108 11.11 -15.89 -20.28
N LEU A 109 9.90 -16.17 -19.81
CA LEU A 109 9.42 -17.54 -19.54
C LEU A 109 9.20 -18.35 -20.83
N ARG A 110 8.74 -17.72 -21.92
CA ARG A 110 8.60 -18.36 -23.24
C ARG A 110 9.93 -18.74 -23.91
N LYS A 111 11.04 -18.12 -23.53
CA LYS A 111 12.39 -18.44 -24.06
C LYS A 111 13.08 -19.58 -23.33
N LEU A 112 12.58 -19.96 -22.15
CA LEU A 112 13.14 -21.04 -21.32
C LEU A 112 12.42 -22.40 -21.54
N ALA A 113 11.29 -22.39 -22.26
CA ALA A 113 10.54 -23.57 -22.69
C ALA A 113 10.86 -23.89 -24.15
#